data_AF-A0A8J7ABE7-F1
#
_entry.id   AF-A0A8J7ABE7-F1
#
_cell.length_a   1.000
_cell.length_b   1.000
_cell.length_c   1.000
_cell.angle_alpha   90.00
_cell.angle_beta   90.00
_cell.angle_gamma   90.00
#
_symmetry.space_group_name_H-M   'P 1'
#
loop_
_entity.id
_entity.type
_entity.pdbx_description
1 polymer ?
#
loop_
_entity_poly.entity_id
_entity_poly.type
_entity_poly.pdbx_seq_one_letter_code
_entity_poly.pdbx_strand_id
1 'polypeptide(L)'
;MAENWIKEEVERLYDRIRAKIEHEDNLVNQRIMWMITLQGLLFTAYGFSLSAEATSLSVSSSDKMSFISTLTTLRQAMVAVGVGSSFATLLGVIAAHRAIRDDERTLRRGQDNYKSAPKTFPNPIGRRVTNIIGMICSLAFPFLGGVVWMWIGRLLPNPLIVFIALFLMFVMGIVLWPFIDFK
;
A
#
# COMPACT_ATOMS: atom_id res chain seq x y z
N MET A 1 4.29 18.60 -44.68
CA MET A 1 3.29 19.24 -43.79
C MET A 1 2.57 18.19 -42.94
N ALA A 2 1.99 17.13 -43.53
CA ALA A 2 1.36 16.04 -42.77
C ALA A 2 2.29 15.30 -41.78
N GLU A 3 3.56 15.11 -42.13
CA GLU A 3 4.53 14.41 -41.26
C GLU A 3 4.84 15.16 -39.95
N ASN A 4 4.88 16.50 -39.97
CA ASN A 4 5.14 17.29 -38.78
C ASN A 4 3.95 17.28 -37.82
N TRP A 5 2.73 17.26 -38.35
CA TRP A 5 1.51 17.22 -37.55
C TRP A 5 1.38 15.88 -36.80
N ILE A 6 1.74 14.76 -37.46
CA ILE A 6 1.78 13.43 -36.84
C ILE A 6 2.83 13.39 -35.71
N LYS A 7 4.01 14.00 -35.90
CA LYS A 7 5.05 14.05 -34.86
C LYS A 7 4.58 14.84 -33.63
N GLU A 8 3.98 16.01 -33.83
CA GLU A 8 3.45 16.81 -32.72
C GLU A 8 2.34 16.09 -31.93
N GLU A 9 1.44 15.39 -32.62
CA GLU A 9 0.34 14.70 -31.93
C GLU A 9 0.84 13.51 -31.11
N VAL A 10 1.87 12.83 -31.60
CA VAL A 10 2.56 11.76 -30.89
C VAL A 10 3.29 12.29 -29.65
N GLU A 11 4.04 13.39 -29.80
CA GLU A 11 4.74 14.00 -28.66
C GLU A 11 3.75 14.41 -27.58
N ARG A 12 2.63 15.04 -27.95
CA ARG A 12 1.56 15.39 -27.01
C ARG A 12 0.93 14.16 -26.35
N LEU A 13 0.76 13.05 -27.07
CA LEU A 13 0.25 11.81 -26.50
C LEU A 13 1.24 11.21 -25.50
N TYR A 14 2.53 11.20 -25.86
CA TYR A 14 3.60 10.70 -25.00
C TYR A 14 3.70 11.51 -23.70
N ASP A 15 3.67 12.84 -23.79
CA ASP A 15 3.74 13.73 -22.64
C ASP A 15 2.56 13.54 -21.69
N ARG A 16 1.34 13.36 -22.23
CA ARG A 16 0.15 13.05 -21.41
C ARG A 16 0.29 11.73 -20.66
N ILE A 17 0.78 10.69 -21.32
CA ILE A 17 0.95 9.37 -20.71
C ILE A 17 2.02 9.43 -19.62
N ARG A 18 3.15 10.07 -19.91
CA ARG A 18 4.23 10.27 -18.96
C ARG A 18 3.74 11.03 -17.73
N ALA A 19 3.04 12.14 -17.92
CA ALA A 19 2.48 12.93 -16.82
C ALA A 19 1.50 12.12 -15.97
N LYS A 20 0.68 11.26 -16.58
CA LYS A 20 -0.23 10.36 -15.84
C LYS A 20 0.53 9.33 -15.01
N ILE A 21 1.55 8.68 -15.59
CA ILE A 21 2.37 7.70 -14.86
C ILE A 21 3.08 8.36 -13.67
N GLU A 22 3.69 9.53 -13.90
CA GLU A 22 4.37 10.28 -12.83
C GLU A 22 3.40 10.68 -11.71
N HIS A 23 2.17 11.04 -12.06
CA HIS A 23 1.12 11.32 -11.08
C HIS A 23 0.76 10.09 -10.23
N GLU A 24 0.52 8.93 -10.86
CA GLU A 24 0.21 7.68 -10.15
C GLU A 24 1.39 7.19 -9.29
N ASP A 25 2.61 7.26 -9.80
CA ASP A 25 3.82 6.90 -9.04
C ASP A 25 3.99 7.82 -7.83
N ASN A 26 3.73 9.12 -7.98
CA ASN A 26 3.79 10.06 -6.85
C ASN A 26 2.71 9.77 -5.79
N LEU A 27 1.49 9.42 -6.22
CA LEU A 27 0.42 8.99 -5.32
C LEU A 27 0.80 7.73 -4.54
N VAL A 28 1.39 6.74 -5.21
CA VAL A 28 1.89 5.51 -4.58
C VAL A 28 3.01 5.83 -3.59
N ASN A 29 3.97 6.65 -3.98
CA ASN A 29 5.09 7.04 -3.12
C ASN A 29 4.60 7.76 -1.86
N GLN A 30 3.66 8.69 -1.99
CA GLN A 30 3.05 9.39 -0.86
C GLN A 30 2.35 8.42 0.10
N ARG A 31 1.60 7.44 -0.42
CA ARG A 31 0.93 6.41 0.40
C ARG A 31 1.94 5.54 1.15
N ILE A 32 3.00 5.09 0.49
CA ILE A 32 4.07 4.28 1.10
C ILE A 32 4.77 5.09 2.19
N MET A 33 5.08 6.36 1.95
CA MET A 33 5.72 7.24 2.93
C MET A 33 4.85 7.39 4.18
N TRP A 34 3.55 7.70 4.01
CA TRP A 34 2.62 7.78 5.14
C TRP A 34 2.52 6.48 5.92
N MET A 35 2.50 5.34 5.22
CA MET A 35 2.51 4.03 5.87
C MET A 35 3.79 3.84 6.69
N ILE A 36 4.97 4.06 6.11
CA ILE A 36 6.25 3.89 6.82
C ILE A 36 6.31 4.77 8.08
N THR A 37 5.90 6.04 7.97
CA THR A 37 5.87 6.96 9.10
C THR A 37 4.92 6.48 10.20
N LEU A 38 3.69 6.08 9.83
CA LEU A 38 2.71 5.56 10.79
C LEU A 38 3.21 4.30 11.49
N GLN A 39 3.84 3.38 10.75
CA GLN A 39 4.39 2.14 11.27
C GLN A 39 5.51 2.43 12.28
N GLY A 40 6.45 3.32 11.95
CA GLY A 40 7.52 3.74 12.86
C GLY A 40 6.99 4.39 14.15
N LEU A 41 5.95 5.23 14.04
CA LEU A 41 5.29 5.84 15.19
C LEU A 41 4.64 4.77 16.09
N LEU A 42 3.89 3.84 15.51
CA LEU A 42 3.24 2.75 16.25
C LEU A 42 4.26 1.82 16.92
N PHE A 43 5.37 1.48 16.26
CA PHE A 43 6.45 0.70 16.87
C PHE A 43 7.08 1.42 18.06
N THR A 44 7.34 2.71 17.92
CA THR A 44 7.91 3.52 19.00
C THR A 44 6.99 3.55 20.20
N ALA A 45 5.70 3.80 19.97
CA ALA A 45 4.70 3.82 21.01
C ALA A 45 4.48 2.43 21.65
N TYR A 46 4.60 1.35 20.87
CA TYR A 46 4.61 -0.02 21.40
C TYR A 46 5.81 -0.28 22.32
N GLY A 47 7.01 0.18 21.93
CA GLY A 47 8.21 0.11 22.77
C GLY A 47 8.05 0.84 24.10
N PHE A 48 7.51 2.06 24.08
CA PHE A 48 7.19 2.79 25.31
C PHE A 48 6.17 2.06 26.19
N SER A 49 5.16 1.44 25.58
CA SER A 49 4.19 0.63 26.31
C SER A 49 4.86 -0.54 27.05
N LEU A 50 5.86 -1.19 26.45
CA LEU A 50 6.65 -2.24 27.10
C LEU A 50 7.48 -1.68 28.27
N SER A 51 8.15 -0.55 28.08
CA SER A 51 8.88 0.11 29.15
C SER A 51 7.98 0.50 30.32
N ALA A 52 6.77 0.99 30.05
CA ALA A 52 5.79 1.35 31.08
C ALA A 52 5.34 0.13 31.90
N GLU A 53 5.18 -1.04 31.28
CA GLU A 53 4.88 -2.29 31.99
C GLU A 53 6.05 -2.70 32.90
N ALA A 54 7.30 -2.61 32.42
CA ALA A 54 8.47 -2.91 33.24
C ALA A 54 8.58 -1.99 34.47
N THR A 55 8.27 -0.69 34.33
CA THR A 55 8.27 0.25 35.45
C THR A 55 7.13 0.00 36.44
N SER A 56 6.00 -0.58 35.99
CA SER A 56 4.86 -0.91 36.86
C SER A 56 5.13 -2.02 37.89
N LEU A 57 6.27 -2.71 37.80
CA LEU A 57 6.69 -3.72 38.77
C LEU A 57 6.85 -3.18 40.20
N SER A 58 7.06 -1.87 40.37
CA SER A 58 7.23 -1.20 41.67
C SER A 58 5.94 -0.68 42.32
N VAL A 59 4.78 -0.80 41.65
CA VAL A 59 3.49 -0.25 42.10
C VAL A 59 2.66 -1.30 42.84
N SER A 60 1.83 -0.84 43.80
CA SER A 60 0.94 -1.68 44.63
C SER A 60 0.06 -2.64 43.80
N SER A 61 -0.20 -3.83 44.34
CA SER A 61 -0.77 -4.98 43.62
C SER A 61 -2.18 -4.78 43.06
N SER A 62 -3.01 -3.93 43.69
CA SER A 62 -4.40 -3.67 43.26
C SER A 62 -4.47 -2.82 41.99
N ASP A 63 -3.65 -1.77 41.87
CA ASP A 63 -3.65 -0.86 40.72
C ASP A 63 -2.85 -1.42 39.53
N LYS A 64 -1.96 -2.37 39.81
CA LYS A 64 -1.13 -3.02 38.80
C LYS A 64 -1.96 -3.83 37.79
N MET A 65 -3.00 -4.54 38.26
CA MET A 65 -3.78 -5.42 37.38
C MET A 65 -4.64 -4.63 36.36
N SER A 66 -5.28 -3.54 36.79
CA SER A 66 -6.05 -2.65 35.91
C SER A 66 -5.15 -1.91 34.91
N PHE A 67 -3.96 -1.49 35.36
CA PHE A 67 -2.96 -0.85 34.52
C PHE A 67 -2.43 -1.77 33.40
N ILE A 68 -2.05 -3.01 33.75
CA ILE A 68 -1.59 -4.01 32.77
C ILE A 68 -2.71 -4.38 31.79
N SER A 69 -3.95 -4.52 32.26
CA SER A 69 -5.11 -4.77 31.38
C SER A 69 -5.33 -3.62 30.38
N THR A 70 -5.14 -2.38 30.81
CA THR A 70 -5.23 -1.21 29.93
C THR A 70 -4.10 -1.18 28.90
N LEU A 71 -2.86 -1.45 29.31
CA LEU A 71 -1.71 -1.50 28.38
C LEU A 71 -1.85 -2.62 27.35
N THR A 72 -2.33 -3.80 27.75
CA THR A 72 -2.55 -4.92 26.82
C THR A 72 -3.65 -4.61 25.80
N THR A 73 -4.73 -3.96 26.22
CA THR A 73 -5.80 -3.49 25.32
C THR A 73 -5.29 -2.43 24.34
N LEU A 74 -4.49 -1.48 24.81
CA LEU A 74 -3.87 -0.45 23.95
C LEU A 74 -2.95 -1.10 22.91
N ARG A 75 -2.10 -2.05 23.31
CA ARG A 75 -1.23 -2.79 22.39
C ARG A 75 -2.02 -3.59 21.36
N GLN A 76 -3.13 -4.21 21.74
CA GLN A 76 -4.03 -4.88 20.80
C GLN A 76 -4.57 -3.92 19.75
N ALA A 77 -5.02 -2.73 20.17
CA ALA A 77 -5.48 -1.70 19.24
C ALA A 77 -4.37 -1.25 18.29
N MET A 78 -3.15 -1.04 18.79
CA MET A 78 -1.99 -0.65 17.97
C MET A 78 -1.64 -1.72 16.93
N VAL A 79 -1.61 -3.00 17.33
CA VAL A 79 -1.37 -4.12 16.41
C VAL A 79 -2.45 -4.16 15.33
N ALA A 80 -3.72 -4.00 15.71
CA ALA A 80 -4.83 -3.98 14.75
C ALA A 80 -4.71 -2.83 13.74
N VAL A 81 -4.38 -1.61 14.21
CA VAL A 81 -4.15 -0.44 13.35
C VAL A 81 -2.92 -0.64 12.45
N GLY A 82 -1.86 -1.25 12.98
CA GLY A 82 -0.65 -1.59 12.23
C GLY A 82 -0.93 -2.54 11.08
N VAL A 83 -1.62 -3.65 11.34
CA VAL A 83 -2.05 -4.60 10.29
C VAL A 83 -3.00 -3.93 9.30
N GLY A 84 -3.96 -3.15 9.79
CA GLY A 84 -4.98 -2.54 8.93
C GLY A 84 -4.43 -1.47 8.00
N SER A 85 -3.54 -0.62 8.49
CA SER A 85 -2.87 0.38 7.66
C SER A 85 -1.96 -0.25 6.60
N SER A 86 -1.29 -1.36 6.92
CA SER A 86 -0.55 -2.15 5.94
C SER A 86 -1.47 -2.71 4.84
N PHE A 87 -2.62 -3.28 5.23
CA PHE A 87 -3.58 -3.81 4.28
C PHE A 87 -4.21 -2.73 3.39
N ALA A 88 -4.59 -1.59 3.97
CA ALA A 88 -5.12 -0.45 3.23
C ALA A 88 -4.11 0.08 2.19
N THR A 89 -2.84 0.18 2.57
CA THR A 89 -1.76 0.59 1.65
C THR A 89 -1.58 -0.44 0.53
N LEU A 90 -1.66 -1.74 0.84
CA LEU A 90 -1.59 -2.80 -0.18
C LEU A 90 -2.70 -2.65 -1.23
N LEU A 91 -3.95 -2.45 -0.79
CA LEU A 91 -5.07 -2.24 -1.70
C LEU A 91 -4.87 -0.98 -2.55
N GLY A 92 -4.40 0.12 -1.96
CA GLY A 92 -4.09 1.36 -2.67
C GLY A 92 -3.00 1.19 -3.74
N VAL A 93 -1.96 0.40 -3.44
CA VAL A 93 -0.89 0.07 -4.39
C VAL A 93 -1.40 -0.82 -5.53
N ILE A 94 -2.22 -1.83 -5.21
CA ILE A 94 -2.84 -2.71 -6.21
C ILE A 94 -3.77 -1.91 -7.15
N ALA A 95 -4.57 -1.00 -6.61
CA ALA A 95 -5.47 -0.16 -7.39
C ALA A 95 -4.70 0.75 -8.37
N ALA A 96 -3.65 1.43 -7.89
CA ALA A 96 -2.80 2.26 -8.74
C ALA A 96 -2.14 1.45 -9.86
N HIS A 97 -1.62 0.25 -9.54
CA HIS A 97 -1.03 -0.63 -10.55
C HIS A 97 -2.05 -1.15 -11.56
N ARG A 98 -3.29 -1.41 -11.13
CA ARG A 98 -4.37 -1.83 -12.03
C ARG A 98 -4.72 -0.70 -13.01
N ALA A 99 -4.81 0.55 -12.53
CA ALA A 99 -5.04 1.72 -13.38
C ALA A 99 -3.96 1.87 -14.46
N ILE A 100 -2.68 1.80 -14.08
CA ILE A 100 -1.55 1.88 -15.02
C ILE A 100 -1.62 0.76 -16.08
N ARG A 101 -1.96 -0.47 -15.67
CA ARG A 101 -2.05 -1.62 -16.60
C ARG A 101 -3.21 -1.52 -17.59
N ASP A 102 -4.37 -1.01 -17.15
CA ASP A 102 -5.52 -0.86 -18.05
C ASP A 102 -5.30 0.28 -19.06
N ASP A 103 -4.57 1.34 -18.68
CA ASP A 103 -4.11 2.37 -19.61
C ASP A 103 -3.12 1.80 -20.63
N GLU A 104 -2.13 1.00 -20.19
CA GLU A 104 -1.16 0.35 -21.09
C GLU A 104 -1.86 -0.53 -22.12
N ARG A 105 -2.89 -1.28 -21.70
CA ARG A 105 -3.69 -2.13 -22.60
C ARG A 105 -4.48 -1.33 -23.62
N THR A 106 -5.08 -0.22 -23.19
CA THR A 106 -5.86 0.65 -24.07
C THR A 106 -4.97 1.29 -25.13
N LEU A 107 -3.77 1.74 -24.73
CA LEU A 107 -2.76 2.26 -25.62
C LEU A 107 -2.25 1.20 -26.61
N ARG A 108 -1.94 -0.01 -26.14
CA ARG A 108 -1.54 -1.13 -27.01
C ARG A 108 -2.58 -1.45 -28.07
N ARG A 109 -3.86 -1.47 -27.70
CA ARG A 109 -4.98 -1.69 -28.64
C ARG A 109 -5.10 -0.57 -29.66
N GLY A 110 -4.96 0.69 -29.22
CA GLY A 110 -4.93 1.85 -30.13
C GLY A 110 -3.75 1.81 -31.10
N GLN A 111 -2.59 1.37 -30.64
CA GLN A 111 -1.38 1.23 -31.45
C GLN A 111 -1.44 0.06 -32.42
N ASP A 112 -1.98 -1.09 -32.03
CA ASP A 112 -2.18 -2.24 -32.93
C ASP A 112 -3.18 -1.90 -34.05
N ASN A 113 -4.19 -1.05 -33.80
CA ASN A 113 -5.07 -0.50 -34.84
C ASN A 113 -4.35 0.47 -35.80
N TYR A 114 -3.24 1.10 -35.38
CA TYR A 114 -2.44 2.04 -36.20
C TYR A 114 -1.30 1.35 -36.96
N LYS A 115 -1.03 0.07 -36.68
CA LYS A 115 0.14 -0.69 -37.14
C LYS A 115 0.13 -1.08 -38.63
N SER A 116 -0.85 -0.60 -39.41
CA SER A 116 -0.96 -0.84 -40.86
C SER A 116 0.12 -0.14 -41.70
N ALA A 117 1.00 0.71 -41.12
CA ALA A 117 2.27 1.13 -41.73
C ALA A 117 3.29 1.59 -40.66
N PRO A 118 4.61 1.42 -40.88
CA PRO A 118 5.60 1.36 -39.81
C PRO A 118 6.23 2.73 -39.51
N LYS A 119 6.26 3.12 -38.24
CA LYS A 119 7.48 3.59 -37.55
C LYS A 119 7.23 3.64 -36.05
N THR A 120 8.14 3.02 -35.34
CA THR A 120 8.05 2.55 -33.97
C THR A 120 7.98 3.71 -32.99
N PHE A 121 6.84 3.90 -32.34
CA PHE A 121 6.76 4.75 -31.15
C PHE A 121 7.49 4.06 -30.00
N PRO A 122 8.46 4.71 -29.33
CA PRO A 122 9.05 4.16 -28.12
C PRO A 122 7.96 4.03 -27.06
N ASN A 123 7.92 2.88 -26.38
CA ASN A 123 6.98 2.68 -25.28
C ASN A 123 7.24 3.77 -24.21
N PRO A 124 6.20 4.52 -23.79
CA PRO A 124 6.32 5.55 -22.75
C PRO A 124 6.67 4.98 -21.39
N ILE A 125 6.48 3.67 -21.20
CA ILE A 125 6.85 2.95 -19.99
C ILE A 125 8.27 2.42 -20.16
N GLY A 126 9.15 2.82 -19.24
CA GLY A 126 10.52 2.33 -19.15
C GLY A 126 10.57 0.80 -19.22
N ARG A 127 11.62 0.28 -19.87
CA ARG A 127 11.90 -1.15 -20.15
C ARG A 127 11.24 -2.07 -19.11
N ARG A 128 10.46 -3.07 -19.58
CA ARG A 128 9.62 -4.02 -18.80
C ARG A 128 10.18 -4.46 -17.43
N VAL A 129 11.49 -4.61 -17.32
CA VAL A 129 12.20 -4.99 -16.10
C VAL A 129 12.10 -3.91 -15.01
N THR A 130 12.30 -2.64 -15.34
CA THR A 130 12.27 -1.53 -14.37
C THR A 130 10.86 -1.36 -13.78
N ASN A 131 9.83 -1.55 -14.61
CA ASN A 131 8.44 -1.55 -14.17
C ASN A 131 8.13 -2.72 -13.21
N ILE A 132 8.64 -3.93 -13.50
CA ILE A 132 8.48 -5.09 -12.61
C ILE A 132 9.14 -4.85 -11.25
N ILE A 133 10.34 -4.26 -11.24
CA ILE A 133 11.05 -3.96 -9.99
C ILE A 133 10.29 -2.92 -9.16
N GLY A 134 9.79 -1.84 -9.79
CA GLY A 134 8.96 -0.84 -9.11
C GLY A 134 7.67 -1.42 -8.53
N MET A 135 7.01 -2.31 -9.28
CA MET A 135 5.82 -3.05 -8.82
C MET A 135 6.12 -3.92 -7.60
N ILE A 136 7.20 -4.72 -7.64
CA ILE A 136 7.55 -5.61 -6.52
C ILE A 136 7.92 -4.78 -5.28
N CYS A 137 8.70 -3.71 -5.46
CA CYS A 137 9.17 -2.89 -4.35
C CYS A 137 8.01 -2.22 -3.62
N SER A 138 7.09 -1.58 -4.35
CA SER A 138 5.91 -0.92 -3.76
C SER A 138 4.96 -1.89 -3.04
N LEU A 139 4.88 -3.13 -3.51
CA LEU A 139 3.99 -4.16 -2.94
C LEU A 139 4.61 -4.87 -1.73
N ALA A 140 5.94 -4.95 -1.66
CA ALA A 140 6.65 -5.59 -0.54
C ALA A 140 6.49 -4.84 0.80
N PHE A 141 6.51 -3.51 0.79
CA PHE A 141 6.42 -2.69 2.01
C PHE A 141 5.17 -2.96 2.86
N PRO A 142 3.94 -2.93 2.33
CA PRO A 142 2.76 -3.24 3.13
C PRO A 142 2.74 -4.69 3.61
N PHE A 143 3.24 -5.65 2.82
CA PHE A 143 3.36 -7.05 3.26
C PHE A 143 4.30 -7.19 4.46
N LEU A 144 5.47 -6.56 4.41
CA LEU A 144 6.43 -6.57 5.50
C LEU A 144 5.82 -5.99 6.78
N GLY A 145 5.16 -4.83 6.69
CA GLY A 145 4.46 -4.23 7.84
C GLY A 145 3.43 -5.20 8.45
N GLY A 146 2.58 -5.80 7.61
CA GLY A 146 1.58 -6.77 8.07
C GLY A 146 2.19 -8.00 8.76
N VAL A 147 3.28 -8.55 8.22
CA VAL A 147 3.99 -9.69 8.82
C VAL A 147 4.60 -9.34 10.18
N VAL A 148 5.25 -8.17 10.30
CA VAL A 148 5.84 -7.75 11.57
C VAL A 148 4.75 -7.59 12.64
N TRP A 149 3.62 -6.97 12.30
CA TRP A 149 2.51 -6.85 13.25
C TRP A 149 1.85 -8.18 13.58
N MET A 150 1.76 -9.11 12.64
CA MET A 150 1.25 -10.46 12.92
C MET A 150 2.17 -11.20 13.89
N TRP A 151 3.48 -11.03 13.75
CA TRP A 151 4.46 -11.59 14.69
C TRP A 151 4.35 -10.96 16.08
N ILE A 152 4.25 -9.63 16.17
CA ILE A 152 4.03 -8.93 17.44
C ILE A 152 2.68 -9.31 18.06
N GLY A 153 1.64 -9.47 17.25
CA GLY A 153 0.31 -9.85 17.71
C GLY A 153 0.26 -11.22 18.37
N ARG A 154 1.16 -12.15 18.01
CA ARG A 154 1.30 -13.45 18.71
C ARG A 154 1.82 -13.32 20.14
N LEU A 155 2.47 -12.20 20.49
CA LEU A 155 2.95 -11.93 21.84
C LEU A 155 1.82 -11.46 22.78
N LEU A 156 0.59 -11.32 22.28
CA LEU A 156 -0.57 -10.91 23.08
C LEU A 156 -1.21 -12.10 23.80
N PRO A 157 -1.76 -11.89 25.01
CA PRO A 157 -2.38 -12.95 25.80
C PRO A 157 -3.64 -13.57 25.16
N ASN A 158 -4.30 -12.84 24.25
CA ASN A 158 -5.49 -13.31 23.51
C ASN A 158 -5.28 -13.13 21.99
N PRO A 159 -4.70 -14.12 21.29
CA PRO A 159 -4.43 -14.01 19.86
C PRO A 159 -5.71 -13.95 19.00
N LEU A 160 -6.84 -14.40 19.53
CA LEU A 160 -8.14 -14.41 18.84
C LEU A 160 -8.58 -13.02 18.37
N ILE A 161 -8.27 -11.97 19.12
CA ILE A 161 -8.66 -10.59 18.76
C ILE A 161 -7.95 -10.14 17.47
N VAL A 162 -6.68 -10.53 17.31
CA VAL A 162 -5.89 -10.25 16.10
C VAL A 162 -6.47 -11.01 14.90
N PHE A 163 -6.88 -12.27 15.10
CA PHE A 163 -7.53 -13.06 14.06
C PHE A 163 -8.90 -12.51 13.65
N ILE A 164 -9.73 -12.06 14.61
CA ILE A 164 -11.04 -11.46 14.34
C ILE A 164 -10.87 -10.14 13.59
N ALA A 165 -9.92 -9.29 14.00
CA ALA A 165 -9.63 -8.04 13.31
C ALA A 165 -9.12 -8.29 11.87
N LEU A 166 -8.23 -9.28 11.69
CA LEU A 166 -7.77 -9.71 10.36
C LEU A 166 -8.92 -10.23 9.50
N PHE A 167 -9.82 -11.05 10.07
CA PHE A 167 -10.97 -11.57 9.36
C PHE A 167 -11.93 -10.46 8.95
N LEU A 168 -12.25 -9.52 9.85
CA LEU A 168 -13.10 -8.37 9.55
C LEU A 168 -12.48 -7.48 8.47
N MET A 169 -11.17 -7.24 8.53
CA MET A 169 -10.49 -6.45 7.49
C MET A 169 -10.42 -7.19 6.15
N PHE A 170 -10.25 -8.51 6.15
CA PHE A 170 -10.28 -9.33 4.94
C PHE A 170 -11.68 -9.33 4.31
N VAL A 171 -12.72 -9.50 5.12
CA VAL A 171 -14.12 -9.41 4.68
C VAL A 171 -14.40 -8.01 4.14
N MET A 172 -13.99 -6.96 4.84
CA MET A 172 -14.18 -5.58 4.38
C MET A 172 -13.41 -5.31 3.07
N GLY A 173 -12.21 -5.87 2.91
CA GLY A 173 -11.44 -5.82 1.67
C GLY A 173 -12.15 -6.49 0.50
N ILE A 174 -12.73 -7.67 0.72
CA ILE A 174 -13.54 -8.38 -0.29
C ILE A 174 -14.81 -7.60 -0.63
N VAL A 175 -15.48 -7.04 0.38
CA VAL A 175 -16.72 -6.26 0.20
C VAL A 175 -16.46 -4.95 -0.54
N LEU A 176 -15.33 -4.30 -0.29
CA LEU A 176 -14.94 -3.05 -0.97
C LEU A 176 -14.28 -3.29 -2.34
N TRP A 177 -13.80 -4.50 -2.61
CA TRP A 177 -13.22 -4.89 -3.90
C TRP A 177 -14.09 -4.53 -5.12
N PRO A 178 -15.40 -4.83 -5.16
CA PRO A 178 -16.27 -4.41 -6.27
C PRO A 178 -16.51 -2.90 -6.36
N PHE A 179 -16.26 -2.14 -5.29
CA PHE A 179 -16.40 -0.68 -5.27
C PHE A 179 -15.09 0.06 -5.64
N ILE A 180 -13.97 -0.66 -5.75
CA ILE A 180 -12.71 -0.10 -6.27
C ILE A 180 -12.72 -0.04 -7.80
N ASP A 181 -13.63 -0.77 -8.46
CA ASP A 181 -13.94 -0.60 -9.88
C ASP A 181 -14.97 0.52 -10.07
N PHE A 182 -14.58 1.78 -9.82
CA PHE A 182 -15.34 2.94 -10.29
C PHE A 182 -14.55 3.70 -11.36
N LYS A 183 -15.06 3.55 -12.59
CA LYS A 183 -15.01 4.43 -13.77
C LYS A 183 -13.88 5.46 -13.88
#